data_AF-A0A553RHJ5-F1
#
_entry.id   AF-A0A553RHJ5-F1
#
_cell.length_a   1.000
_cell.length_b   1.000
_cell.length_c   1.000
_cell.angle_alpha   90.00
_cell.angle_beta   90.00
_cell.angle_gamma   90.00
#
_symmetry.space_group_name_H-M   'P 1'
#
loop_
_entity.id
_entity.type
_entity.pdbx_description
1 polymer ?
#
loop_
_entity_poly.entity_id
_entity_poly.type
_entity_poly.pdbx_seq_one_letter_code
_entity_poly.pdbx_strand_id
1 'polypeptide(L)'
;MKLKQRVVLLCAVLFLLGLAKVFLLDGGESSFASRRDLRAFRKMEGSLTLARGAKLTHTLQSPWEVAGQWVGPREVYPDETPELAAVLNALSSARVERADVGYKGTQLKALLVLDGGQKVVFKPKRYRRDYVVEGEPYAGYDRHNAEIAAFHLDRILGFRRAPLVVGRFMNLKTEIKPVATDQLLSTFLVHANNTCFYGKCYYCRETEPACADGDVMEGSVTLWLPDVWPLQKHRHPWGRTYREGKLARWEYDESYCEAVKKMPPYDAGPRLLDVIDTAIFDYLIGNADRHHYESFQDDGGASMLILLDNAKSFGNPALDERSILAPLYQCCISKVSKRYGEEFSITVLHRVRVSTWNRLNLLKGGVLSSAMLQATAHDPAFPVLTELHLSALDRRLNGILSTVRQCIETQGTDNTLIEDRLNLPHP
;
A
#
# COMPACT_ATOMS: atom_id res chain seq x y z
N MET A 1 3.67 -10.81 -67.40
CA MET A 1 2.71 -10.00 -66.61
C MET A 1 2.65 -8.58 -67.14
N LYS A 2 1.44 -8.07 -67.43
CA LYS A 2 1.25 -6.66 -67.83
C LYS A 2 1.59 -5.74 -66.65
N LEU A 3 2.06 -4.51 -66.91
CA LEU A 3 2.49 -3.54 -65.88
C LEU A 3 1.49 -3.40 -64.72
N LYS A 4 0.18 -3.42 -65.03
CA LYS A 4 -0.91 -3.41 -64.04
C LYS A 4 -0.84 -4.57 -63.03
N GLN A 5 -0.49 -5.78 -63.46
CA GLN A 5 -0.36 -6.94 -62.57
C GLN A 5 0.86 -6.83 -61.65
N ARG A 6 1.94 -6.18 -62.10
CA ARG A 6 3.14 -5.96 -61.26
C ARG A 6 2.87 -4.93 -60.16
N VAL A 7 2.11 -3.87 -60.47
CA VAL A 7 1.72 -2.85 -59.48
C VAL A 7 0.78 -3.44 -58.42
N VAL A 8 -0.21 -4.25 -58.82
CA VAL A 8 -1.12 -4.91 -57.87
C VAL A 8 -0.36 -5.88 -56.95
N LEU A 9 0.58 -6.65 -57.50
CA LEU A 9 1.41 -7.56 -56.71
C LEU A 9 2.29 -6.79 -55.71
N LEU A 10 2.89 -5.67 -56.14
CA LEU A 10 3.71 -4.84 -55.27
C LEU A 10 2.90 -4.20 -54.13
N CYS A 11 1.69 -3.71 -54.41
CA CYS A 11 0.78 -3.19 -53.40
C CYS A 11 0.33 -4.28 -52.41
N ALA A 12 0.04 -5.49 -52.89
CA ALA A 12 -0.32 -6.62 -52.02
C ALA A 12 0.84 -7.04 -51.11
N VAL A 13 2.07 -7.07 -51.64
CA VAL A 13 3.28 -7.38 -50.86
C VAL A 13 3.56 -6.28 -49.83
N LEU A 14 3.43 -5.00 -50.19
CA LEU A 14 3.60 -3.89 -49.24
C LEU A 14 2.51 -3.86 -48.16
N PHE A 15 1.27 -4.24 -48.49
CA PHE A 15 0.19 -4.37 -47.53
C PHE A 15 0.43 -5.54 -46.57
N LEU A 16 0.88 -6.69 -47.07
CA LEU A 16 1.26 -7.84 -46.25
C LEU A 16 2.47 -7.54 -45.36
N LEU A 17 3.47 -6.82 -45.87
CA LEU A 17 4.61 -6.35 -45.08
C LEU A 17 4.18 -5.32 -44.04
N GLY A 18 3.23 -4.44 -44.36
CA GLY A 18 2.62 -3.49 -43.43
C GLY A 18 1.87 -4.21 -42.30
N LEU A 19 1.05 -5.20 -42.63
CA LEU A 19 0.36 -6.06 -41.66
C LEU A 19 1.35 -6.88 -40.83
N ALA A 20 2.39 -7.45 -41.43
CA ALA A 20 3.44 -8.15 -40.72
C ALA A 20 4.21 -7.21 -39.78
N LYS A 21 4.43 -5.95 -40.17
CA LYS A 21 5.03 -4.93 -39.31
C LYS A 21 4.10 -4.53 -38.17
N VAL A 22 2.79 -4.44 -38.39
CA VAL A 22 1.80 -4.23 -37.32
C VAL A 22 1.82 -5.42 -36.36
N PHE A 23 1.83 -6.66 -36.85
CA PHE A 23 1.91 -7.86 -36.00
C PHE A 23 3.28 -8.05 -35.30
N LEU A 24 4.37 -7.53 -35.86
CA LEU A 24 5.73 -7.60 -35.28
C LEU A 24 6.03 -6.42 -34.34
N LEU A 25 5.44 -5.24 -34.58
CA LEU A 25 5.53 -4.09 -33.67
C LEU A 25 4.57 -4.22 -32.49
N ASP A 26 3.47 -4.95 -32.67
CA ASP A 26 2.57 -5.40 -31.61
C ASP A 26 3.06 -6.75 -31.07
N GLY A 27 4.36 -6.78 -30.73
CA GLY A 27 5.14 -7.93 -30.28
C GLY A 27 4.34 -8.83 -29.35
N GLY A 28 3.73 -9.84 -29.96
CA GLY A 28 2.85 -10.78 -29.33
C GLY A 28 3.60 -11.74 -28.43
N GLU A 29 3.98 -11.29 -27.24
CA GLU A 29 3.96 -12.13 -26.05
C GLU A 29 2.52 -12.21 -25.51
N SER A 30 1.57 -12.61 -26.36
CA SER A 30 0.21 -12.99 -25.92
C SER A 30 0.21 -14.38 -25.28
N SER A 31 1.25 -14.66 -24.48
CA SER A 31 1.44 -15.90 -23.76
C SER A 31 0.33 -16.02 -22.70
N PHE A 32 0.01 -17.26 -22.34
CA PHE A 32 -0.96 -17.62 -21.31
C PHE A 32 -0.88 -16.75 -20.01
N ALA A 33 0.30 -16.21 -19.68
CA ALA A 33 0.50 -15.25 -18.58
C ALA A 33 -0.36 -13.98 -18.72
N SER A 34 -0.41 -13.37 -19.92
CA SER A 34 -1.23 -12.17 -20.19
C SER A 34 -2.73 -12.44 -19.97
N ARG A 35 -3.22 -13.63 -20.37
CA ARG A 35 -4.63 -14.02 -20.14
C ARG A 35 -4.92 -14.27 -18.66
N ARG A 36 -3.98 -14.88 -17.92
CA ARG A 36 -4.10 -15.11 -16.47
C ARG A 36 -4.16 -13.79 -15.72
N ASP A 37 -3.28 -12.85 -16.04
CA ASP A 37 -3.24 -11.53 -15.40
C ASP A 37 -4.50 -10.72 -15.67
N LEU A 38 -5.00 -10.74 -16.91
CA LEU A 38 -6.29 -10.11 -17.26
C LEU A 38 -7.46 -10.73 -16.49
N ARG A 39 -7.49 -12.05 -16.32
CA ARG A 39 -8.53 -12.72 -15.52
C ARG A 39 -8.44 -12.32 -14.04
N ALA A 40 -7.24 -12.34 -13.47
CA ALA A 40 -7.01 -11.91 -12.09
C ALA A 40 -7.38 -10.43 -11.89
N PHE A 41 -7.12 -9.57 -12.89
CA PHE A 41 -7.54 -8.18 -12.88
C PHE A 41 -9.05 -8.00 -12.87
N ARG A 42 -9.78 -8.66 -13.77
CA ARG A 42 -11.25 -8.60 -13.79
C ARG A 42 -11.88 -9.11 -12.50
N LYS A 43 -11.29 -10.14 -11.91
CA LYS A 43 -11.71 -10.68 -10.61
C LYS A 43 -11.51 -9.66 -9.49
N MET A 44 -10.34 -9.01 -9.45
CA MET A 44 -10.06 -7.91 -8.54
C MET A 44 -11.10 -6.79 -8.72
N GLU A 45 -11.35 -6.32 -9.95
CA GLU A 45 -12.36 -5.28 -10.23
C GLU A 45 -13.75 -5.67 -9.71
N GLY A 46 -14.18 -6.92 -9.95
CA GLY A 46 -15.45 -7.45 -9.46
C GLY A 46 -15.56 -7.51 -7.93
N SER A 47 -14.42 -7.57 -7.22
CA SER A 47 -14.36 -7.61 -5.75
C SER A 47 -14.31 -6.23 -5.09
N LEU A 48 -14.11 -5.14 -5.85
CA LEU A 48 -13.97 -3.80 -5.27
C LEU A 48 -15.28 -3.29 -4.67
N THR A 49 -16.41 -3.60 -5.30
CA THR A 49 -17.73 -3.24 -4.80
C THR A 49 -18.13 -4.18 -3.67
N LEU A 50 -18.23 -3.63 -2.47
CA LEU A 50 -18.69 -4.35 -1.28
C LEU A 50 -20.12 -3.94 -0.92
N ALA A 51 -20.94 -4.92 -0.54
CA ALA A 51 -22.31 -4.68 -0.12
C ALA A 51 -22.34 -3.98 1.25
N ARG A 52 -23.03 -2.84 1.34
CA ARG A 52 -23.24 -2.13 2.61
C ARG A 52 -24.10 -2.96 3.55
N GLY A 53 -23.76 -2.98 4.83
CA GLY A 53 -24.54 -3.69 5.85
C GLY A 53 -24.49 -5.22 5.73
N ALA A 54 -23.51 -5.76 4.99
CA ALA A 54 -23.32 -7.20 4.87
C ALA A 54 -23.13 -7.86 6.25
N LYS A 55 -23.61 -9.09 6.37
CA LYS A 55 -23.49 -9.93 7.57
C LYS A 55 -22.94 -11.29 7.16
N LEU A 56 -22.29 -11.97 8.10
CA LEU A 56 -21.85 -13.35 7.88
C LEU A 56 -23.06 -14.25 7.64
N THR A 57 -22.93 -15.15 6.67
CA THR A 57 -23.94 -16.17 6.35
C THR A 57 -24.05 -17.22 7.47
N HIS A 58 -22.93 -17.56 8.10
CA HIS A 58 -22.84 -18.48 9.21
C HIS A 58 -22.72 -17.71 10.54
N THR A 59 -23.84 -17.52 11.22
CA THR A 59 -23.95 -16.72 12.46
C THR A 59 -23.19 -17.27 13.68
N LEU A 60 -22.66 -18.50 13.59
CA LEU A 60 -21.88 -19.13 14.66
C LEU A 60 -20.40 -18.72 14.67
N GLN A 61 -19.88 -18.14 13.58
CA GLN A 61 -18.48 -17.73 13.48
C GLN A 61 -18.33 -16.25 13.77
N SER A 62 -17.32 -15.89 14.56
CA SER A 62 -16.97 -14.48 14.77
C SER A 62 -16.35 -13.89 13.50
N PRO A 63 -16.70 -12.65 13.10
CA PRO A 63 -16.02 -11.97 11.98
C PRO A 63 -14.52 -11.80 12.21
N TRP A 64 -14.10 -11.79 13.48
CA TRP A 64 -12.70 -11.69 13.87
C TRP A 64 -11.95 -12.99 13.64
N GLU A 65 -12.59 -14.13 13.90
CA GLU A 65 -12.02 -15.46 13.66
C GLU A 65 -11.88 -15.71 12.16
N VAL A 66 -12.91 -15.35 11.37
CA VAL A 66 -12.87 -15.43 9.91
C VAL A 66 -11.68 -14.63 9.36
N ALA A 67 -11.55 -13.36 9.78
CA ALA A 67 -10.43 -12.52 9.36
C ALA A 67 -9.07 -13.01 9.87
N GLY A 68 -9.02 -13.57 11.07
CA GLY A 68 -7.79 -14.12 11.65
C GLY A 68 -7.27 -15.35 10.92
N GLN A 69 -8.17 -16.19 10.38
CA GLN A 69 -7.83 -17.38 9.60
C GLN A 69 -7.25 -17.05 8.21
N TRP A 70 -7.46 -15.83 7.72
CA TRP A 70 -6.94 -15.39 6.44
C TRP A 70 -5.44 -15.07 6.44
N VAL A 71 -4.90 -14.71 7.61
CA VAL A 71 -3.53 -14.21 7.70
C VAL A 71 -2.56 -15.38 7.49
N GLY A 72 -1.64 -15.19 6.56
CA GLY A 72 -0.57 -16.11 6.23
C GLY A 72 0.77 -15.39 6.00
N PRO A 73 1.87 -16.14 5.75
CA PRO A 73 3.22 -15.56 5.66
C PRO A 73 3.39 -14.51 4.54
N ARG A 74 2.56 -14.61 3.49
CA ARG A 74 2.66 -13.81 2.24
C ARG A 74 1.36 -13.11 1.85
N GLU A 75 0.34 -13.14 2.70
CA GLU A 75 -0.89 -12.37 2.53
C GLU A 75 -1.60 -12.16 3.86
N VAL A 76 -2.19 -10.98 4.08
CA VAL A 76 -3.03 -10.67 5.25
C VAL A 76 -4.47 -11.13 5.00
N TYR A 77 -4.86 -11.14 3.73
CA TYR A 77 -6.15 -11.64 3.28
C TYR A 77 -6.03 -12.31 1.91
N PRO A 78 -6.84 -13.34 1.62
CA PRO A 78 -6.78 -14.06 0.35
C PRO A 78 -7.28 -13.21 -0.82
N ASP A 79 -7.04 -13.68 -2.04
CA ASP A 79 -7.56 -13.05 -3.26
C ASP A 79 -9.10 -13.12 -3.34
N GLU A 80 -9.71 -14.18 -2.80
CA GLU A 80 -11.16 -14.32 -2.66
C GLU A 80 -11.57 -14.08 -1.22
N THR A 81 -12.30 -13.00 -0.97
CA THR A 81 -12.73 -12.61 0.38
C THR A 81 -14.24 -12.32 0.41
N PRO A 82 -15.10 -13.34 0.22
CA PRO A 82 -16.55 -13.14 0.18
C PRO A 82 -17.13 -12.53 1.46
N GLU A 83 -16.50 -12.76 2.61
CA GLU A 83 -16.91 -12.23 3.90
C GLU A 83 -16.34 -10.83 4.21
N LEU A 84 -15.49 -10.26 3.34
CA LEU A 84 -14.82 -8.97 3.61
C LEU A 84 -15.81 -7.87 3.96
N ALA A 85 -16.89 -7.76 3.20
CA ALA A 85 -17.94 -6.77 3.44
C ALA A 85 -18.55 -6.91 4.84
N ALA A 86 -18.75 -8.15 5.32
CA ALA A 86 -19.30 -8.41 6.65
C ALA A 86 -18.29 -8.09 7.76
N VAL A 87 -17.01 -8.41 7.56
CA VAL A 87 -15.94 -8.07 8.52
C VAL A 87 -15.76 -6.56 8.65
N LEU A 88 -15.71 -5.82 7.53
CA LEU A 88 -15.60 -4.36 7.56
C LEU A 88 -16.84 -3.71 8.19
N ASN A 89 -18.04 -4.22 7.92
CA ASN A 89 -19.27 -3.75 8.56
C ASN A 89 -19.27 -4.02 10.08
N ALA A 90 -18.73 -5.17 10.52
CA ALA A 90 -18.55 -5.45 11.94
C ALA A 90 -17.55 -4.46 12.56
N LEU A 91 -16.41 -4.18 11.91
CA LEU A 91 -15.43 -3.18 12.41
C LEU A 91 -16.06 -1.79 12.58
N SER A 92 -16.95 -1.40 11.66
CA SER A 92 -17.61 -0.10 11.70
C SER A 92 -18.73 0.02 12.73
N SER A 93 -19.23 -1.08 13.30
CA SER A 93 -20.45 -1.08 14.13
C SER A 93 -20.36 -1.83 15.46
N ALA A 94 -19.42 -2.75 15.64
CA ALA A 94 -19.30 -3.54 16.85
C ALA A 94 -19.07 -2.64 18.08
N ARG A 95 -19.71 -2.99 19.20
CA ARG A 95 -19.64 -2.22 20.44
C ARG A 95 -18.18 -2.14 20.93
N VAL A 96 -17.77 -0.97 21.42
CA VAL A 96 -16.49 -0.80 22.11
C VAL A 96 -16.67 -1.22 23.58
N GLU A 97 -15.89 -2.20 24.02
CA GLU A 97 -15.93 -2.71 25.39
C GLU A 97 -14.84 -2.12 26.28
N ARG A 98 -13.70 -1.73 25.69
CA ARG A 98 -12.59 -1.07 26.39
C ARG A 98 -11.90 -0.07 25.47
N ALA A 99 -11.42 1.03 26.03
CA ALA A 99 -10.62 2.02 25.34
C ALA A 99 -9.39 2.41 26.17
N ASP A 100 -8.23 2.47 25.55
CA ASP A 100 -6.99 2.89 26.19
C ASP A 100 -6.15 3.74 25.24
N VAL A 101 -5.12 4.40 25.77
CA VAL A 101 -4.12 5.05 24.92
C VAL A 101 -3.36 3.99 24.11
N GLY A 102 -2.97 4.32 22.88
CA GLY A 102 -2.14 3.42 22.09
C GLY A 102 -0.80 3.13 22.77
N TYR A 103 -0.38 1.87 22.78
CA TYR A 103 0.93 1.48 23.30
C TYR A 103 2.04 1.91 22.33
N LYS A 104 2.92 2.82 22.77
CA LYS A 104 4.11 3.29 22.04
C LYS A 104 3.80 3.93 20.67
N GLY A 105 4.74 4.74 20.19
CA GLY A 105 4.63 5.44 18.91
C GLY A 105 4.66 6.96 19.07
N THR A 106 4.76 7.64 17.94
CA THR A 106 4.99 9.09 17.89
C THR A 106 3.70 9.88 17.76
N GLN A 107 2.66 9.31 17.14
CA GLN A 107 1.42 9.96 16.78
C GLN A 107 0.24 9.50 17.65
N LEU A 108 -0.81 10.33 17.69
CA LEU A 108 -2.02 10.09 18.47
C LEU A 108 -2.82 8.92 17.90
N LYS A 109 -3.09 7.93 18.75
CA LYS A 109 -3.98 6.78 18.47
C LYS A 109 -4.53 6.22 19.78
N ALA A 110 -5.69 5.56 19.70
CA ALA A 110 -6.27 4.80 20.79
C ALA A 110 -6.23 3.30 20.48
N LEU A 111 -6.07 2.48 21.51
CA LEU A 111 -6.29 1.04 21.45
C LEU A 111 -7.72 0.78 21.93
N LEU A 112 -8.54 0.18 21.09
CA LEU A 112 -9.89 -0.22 21.46
C LEU A 112 -9.99 -1.74 21.49
N VAL A 113 -10.87 -2.26 22.34
CA VAL A 113 -11.31 -3.65 22.32
C VAL A 113 -12.79 -3.65 21.97
N LEU A 114 -13.12 -4.29 20.86
CA LEU A 114 -14.50 -4.48 20.39
C LEU A 114 -15.12 -5.71 21.05
N ASP A 115 -16.44 -5.80 21.00
CA ASP A 115 -17.20 -6.99 21.40
C ASP A 115 -16.61 -8.27 20.78
N GLY A 116 -16.52 -9.32 21.58
CA GLY A 116 -15.76 -10.54 21.27
C GLY A 116 -14.25 -10.41 21.52
N GLY A 117 -13.79 -9.38 22.24
CA GLY A 117 -12.40 -9.23 22.68
C GLY A 117 -11.41 -8.81 21.59
N GLN A 118 -11.88 -8.45 20.39
CA GLN A 118 -11.01 -8.10 19.27
C GLN A 118 -10.36 -6.73 19.45
N LYS A 119 -9.03 -6.69 19.41
CA LYS A 119 -8.27 -5.43 19.45
C LYS A 119 -8.32 -4.72 18.11
N VAL A 120 -8.41 -3.40 18.15
CA VAL A 120 -8.30 -2.52 16.97
C VAL A 120 -7.54 -1.24 17.32
N VAL A 121 -6.88 -0.65 16.33
CA VAL A 121 -6.30 0.70 16.45
C VAL A 121 -7.32 1.70 15.93
N PHE A 122 -7.59 2.74 16.72
CA PHE A 122 -8.37 3.88 16.29
C PHE A 122 -7.45 5.10 16.08
N LYS A 123 -7.41 5.63 14.85
CA LYS A 123 -6.75 6.91 14.55
C LYS A 123 -7.83 7.99 14.33
N PRO A 124 -7.88 9.04 15.17
CA PRO A 124 -8.91 10.06 15.06
C PRO A 124 -8.66 10.99 13.87
N LYS A 125 -9.73 11.57 13.32
CA LYS A 125 -9.61 12.66 12.34
C LYS A 125 -8.88 13.86 12.93
N ARG A 126 -7.87 14.34 12.20
CA ARG A 126 -7.07 15.54 12.55
C ARG A 126 -7.22 16.67 11.55
N TYR A 127 -7.44 16.33 10.28
CA TYR A 127 -7.54 17.29 9.19
C TYR A 127 -8.85 17.10 8.40
N ARG A 128 -9.25 18.16 7.70
CA ARG A 128 -10.25 18.06 6.63
C ARG A 128 -9.64 17.33 5.43
N ARG A 129 -10.48 16.76 4.56
CA ARG A 129 -10.04 16.00 3.38
C ARG A 129 -9.24 16.84 2.37
N ASP A 130 -9.53 18.13 2.30
CA ASP A 130 -8.93 19.13 1.41
C ASP A 130 -7.69 19.82 2.00
N TYR A 131 -7.32 19.50 3.24
CA TYR A 131 -6.15 20.07 3.88
C TYR A 131 -4.86 19.57 3.21
N VAL A 132 -4.00 20.52 2.80
CA VAL A 132 -2.69 20.23 2.22
C VAL A 132 -1.64 20.31 3.32
N VAL A 133 -0.86 19.25 3.48
CA VAL A 133 0.29 19.24 4.39
C VAL A 133 1.49 19.84 3.66
N GLU A 134 2.05 20.89 4.25
CA GLU A 134 3.23 21.61 3.77
C GLU A 134 4.46 21.30 4.63
N GLY A 135 5.64 21.70 4.15
CA GLY A 135 6.92 21.49 4.83
C GLY A 135 7.61 20.20 4.41
N GLU A 136 8.32 19.58 5.35
CA GLU A 136 9.08 18.35 5.12
C GLU A 136 8.18 17.20 4.63
N PRO A 137 8.68 16.26 3.81
CA PRO A 137 7.88 15.15 3.28
C PRO A 137 7.19 14.27 4.33
N TYR A 138 7.68 14.27 5.58
CA TYR A 138 7.16 13.50 6.72
C TYR A 138 6.41 14.36 7.75
N ALA A 139 6.10 15.62 7.42
CA ALA A 139 5.43 16.56 8.30
C ALA A 139 3.95 16.24 8.53
N GLY A 140 3.34 16.94 9.49
CA GLY A 140 1.93 16.84 9.82
C GLY A 140 1.55 15.66 10.72
N TYR A 141 0.28 15.63 11.12
CA TYR A 141 -0.31 14.52 11.86
C TYR A 141 -0.70 13.35 10.94
N ASP A 142 -0.84 12.18 11.56
CA ASP A 142 -1.50 11.03 10.94
C ASP A 142 -2.90 11.40 10.42
N ARG A 143 -3.19 11.03 9.17
CA ARG A 143 -4.51 11.14 8.54
C ARG A 143 -5.22 9.80 8.58
N HIS A 144 -6.34 9.74 9.29
CA HIS A 144 -7.14 8.52 9.40
C HIS A 144 -7.67 8.05 8.04
N ASN A 145 -8.10 8.97 7.18
CA ASN A 145 -8.60 8.65 5.84
C ASN A 145 -7.50 8.11 4.91
N ALA A 146 -6.23 8.43 5.19
CA ALA A 146 -5.10 7.86 4.46
C ALA A 146 -4.91 6.36 4.77
N GLU A 147 -5.16 5.90 6.00
CA GLU A 147 -5.12 4.46 6.32
C GLU A 147 -6.22 3.69 5.57
N ILE A 148 -7.42 4.25 5.49
CA ILE A 148 -8.56 3.65 4.75
C ILE A 148 -8.19 3.54 3.27
N ALA A 149 -7.72 4.65 2.67
CA ALA A 149 -7.32 4.67 1.27
C ALA A 149 -6.15 3.71 0.98
N ALA A 150 -5.17 3.64 1.87
CA ALA A 150 -4.01 2.76 1.74
C ALA A 150 -4.42 1.28 1.72
N PHE A 151 -5.32 0.86 2.61
CA PHE A 151 -5.88 -0.50 2.61
C PHE A 151 -6.58 -0.84 1.28
N HIS A 152 -7.41 0.07 0.75
CA HIS A 152 -8.08 -0.18 -0.53
C HIS A 152 -7.11 -0.15 -1.72
N LEU A 153 -6.07 0.67 -1.69
CA LEU A 153 -5.04 0.65 -2.72
C LEU A 153 -4.24 -0.67 -2.70
N ASP A 154 -3.92 -1.19 -1.52
CA ASP A 154 -3.27 -2.51 -1.35
C ASP A 154 -4.09 -3.63 -2.00
N ARG A 155 -5.43 -3.59 -1.85
CA ARG A 155 -6.37 -4.48 -2.55
C ARG A 155 -6.31 -4.32 -4.06
N ILE A 156 -6.34 -3.09 -4.57
CA ILE A 156 -6.33 -2.81 -6.02
C ILE A 156 -5.03 -3.25 -6.68
N LEU A 157 -3.90 -3.04 -6.00
CA LEU A 157 -2.59 -3.51 -6.46
C LEU A 157 -2.44 -5.03 -6.32
N GLY A 158 -3.31 -5.69 -5.56
CA GLY A 158 -3.26 -7.13 -5.32
C GLY A 158 -2.07 -7.54 -4.46
N PHE A 159 -1.55 -6.62 -3.65
CA PHE A 159 -0.45 -6.87 -2.73
C PHE A 159 -0.91 -7.67 -1.52
N ARG A 160 -2.07 -7.32 -0.96
CA ARG A 160 -2.72 -8.01 0.17
C ARG A 160 -1.83 -8.07 1.42
N ARG A 161 -1.15 -6.96 1.71
CA ARG A 161 -0.18 -6.85 2.82
C ARG A 161 -0.59 -5.84 3.87
N ALA A 162 -1.68 -5.09 3.66
CA ALA A 162 -2.21 -4.15 4.64
C ALA A 162 -3.28 -4.83 5.53
N PRO A 163 -3.35 -4.49 6.83
CA PRO A 163 -4.47 -4.88 7.67
C PRO A 163 -5.77 -4.25 7.16
N LEU A 164 -6.90 -4.84 7.55
CA LEU A 164 -8.22 -4.31 7.23
C LEU A 164 -8.44 -2.97 7.95
N VAL A 165 -8.92 -1.98 7.21
CA VAL A 165 -9.22 -0.64 7.73
C VAL A 165 -10.60 -0.19 7.26
N VAL A 166 -11.39 0.41 8.16
CA VAL A 166 -12.69 1.01 7.83
C VAL A 166 -12.85 2.37 8.52
N GLY A 167 -13.61 3.27 7.90
CA GLY A 167 -14.09 4.49 8.55
C GLY A 167 -15.14 4.20 9.62
N ARG A 168 -15.09 4.94 10.74
CA ARG A 168 -16.11 4.87 11.79
C ARG A 168 -16.33 6.23 12.45
N PHE A 169 -17.58 6.48 12.82
CA PHE A 169 -18.00 7.62 13.64
C PHE A 169 -18.33 7.11 15.04
N MET A 170 -17.67 7.64 16.06
CA MET A 170 -17.86 7.21 17.46
C MET A 170 -18.27 8.39 18.32
N ASN A 171 -19.29 8.21 19.15
CA ASN A 171 -19.63 9.18 20.18
C ASN A 171 -18.66 9.05 21.36
N LEU A 172 -17.80 10.05 21.56
CA LEU A 172 -16.78 10.01 22.59
C LEU A 172 -17.37 9.95 24.01
N LYS A 173 -18.52 10.59 24.25
CA LYS A 173 -19.16 10.61 25.58
C LYS A 173 -19.87 9.30 25.92
N THR A 174 -20.50 8.64 24.95
CA THR A 174 -21.35 7.47 25.21
C THR A 174 -20.69 6.14 24.83
N GLU A 175 -19.76 6.12 23.86
CA GLU A 175 -19.09 4.89 23.41
C GLU A 175 -17.66 4.75 23.96
N ILE A 176 -16.93 5.84 24.18
CA ILE A 176 -15.50 5.79 24.54
C ILE A 176 -15.25 6.06 26.02
N LYS A 177 -15.63 7.23 26.54
CA LYS A 177 -15.38 7.61 27.93
C LYS A 177 -15.87 6.58 28.97
N PRO A 178 -17.06 5.94 28.83
CA PRO A 178 -17.56 5.00 29.84
C PRO A 178 -16.73 3.71 29.95
N VAL A 179 -15.93 3.39 28.93
CA VAL A 179 -15.11 2.18 28.85
C VAL A 179 -13.61 2.50 28.77
N ALA A 180 -13.24 3.77 28.97
CA ALA A 180 -11.87 4.23 28.88
C ALA A 180 -11.09 3.98 30.18
N THR A 181 -9.81 3.67 30.07
CA THR A 181 -8.88 3.65 31.22
C THR A 181 -8.73 5.04 31.82
N ASP A 182 -8.35 5.12 33.10
CA ASP A 182 -8.01 6.39 33.76
C ASP A 182 -6.92 7.16 32.98
N GLN A 183 -5.99 6.42 32.37
CA GLN A 183 -4.90 6.96 31.58
C GLN A 183 -5.40 7.69 30.32
N LEU A 184 -6.41 7.17 29.64
CA LEU A 184 -7.03 7.83 28.48
C LEU A 184 -7.98 8.94 28.95
N LEU A 185 -8.78 8.68 29.99
CA LEU A 185 -9.72 9.64 30.58
C LEU A 185 -9.05 10.94 31.01
N SER A 186 -7.85 10.86 31.60
CA SER A 186 -7.08 12.03 32.04
C SER A 186 -6.63 12.95 30.89
N THR A 187 -6.81 12.53 29.63
CA THR A 187 -6.43 13.30 28.44
C THR A 187 -7.61 13.96 27.73
N PHE A 188 -8.83 13.73 28.22
CA PHE A 188 -10.01 14.37 27.67
C PHE A 188 -10.12 15.82 28.13
N LEU A 189 -10.53 16.68 27.21
CA LEU A 189 -10.81 18.08 27.45
C LEU A 189 -11.98 18.54 26.60
N VAL A 190 -12.54 19.70 26.93
CA VAL A 190 -13.55 20.37 26.11
C VAL A 190 -12.91 21.59 25.47
N HIS A 191 -12.97 21.67 24.15
CA HIS A 191 -12.48 22.82 23.40
C HIS A 191 -13.55 23.28 22.41
N ALA A 192 -13.94 24.55 22.51
CA ALA A 192 -14.99 25.15 21.66
C ALA A 192 -16.28 24.30 21.59
N ASN A 193 -16.79 23.86 22.74
CA ASN A 193 -17.96 22.96 22.91
C ASN A 193 -17.81 21.54 22.32
N ASN A 194 -16.63 21.18 21.80
CA ASN A 194 -16.36 19.84 21.31
C ASN A 194 -15.66 18.99 22.39
N THR A 195 -16.01 17.71 22.45
CA THR A 195 -15.26 16.72 23.23
C THR A 195 -13.98 16.37 22.48
N CYS A 196 -12.84 16.54 23.13
CA CYS A 196 -11.53 16.30 22.55
C CYS A 196 -10.68 15.40 23.44
N PHE A 197 -9.64 14.79 22.88
CA PHE A 197 -8.57 14.16 23.67
C PHE A 197 -7.22 14.32 22.97
N TYR A 198 -6.15 14.43 23.76
CA TYR A 198 -4.79 14.51 23.23
C TYR A 198 -3.99 13.21 23.40
N GLY A 199 -4.49 12.24 24.15
CA GLY A 199 -3.88 10.92 24.34
C GLY A 199 -2.47 10.96 24.97
N LYS A 200 -1.72 9.86 24.86
CA LYS A 200 -0.33 9.77 25.34
C LYS A 200 0.56 9.15 24.27
N CYS A 201 1.46 9.96 23.71
CA CYS A 201 2.44 9.59 22.69
C CYS A 201 3.59 10.63 22.68
N TYR A 202 4.65 10.38 21.90
CA TYR A 202 5.83 11.26 21.89
C TYR A 202 5.50 12.73 21.54
N TYR A 203 4.65 12.97 20.53
CA TYR A 203 4.22 14.30 20.10
C TYR A 203 2.86 14.73 20.67
N CYS A 204 2.23 13.94 21.52
CA CYS A 204 0.91 14.27 22.08
C CYS A 204 1.04 15.39 23.11
N ARG A 205 0.27 16.47 22.94
CA ARG A 205 0.25 17.65 23.81
C ARG A 205 -1.20 18.12 24.01
N GLU A 206 -1.50 18.65 25.19
CA GLU A 206 -2.83 19.21 25.49
C GLU A 206 -3.22 20.36 24.55
N THR A 207 -2.23 21.09 24.02
CA THR A 207 -2.41 22.17 23.04
C THR A 207 -2.76 21.69 21.63
N GLU A 208 -2.60 20.39 21.33
CA GLU A 208 -2.81 19.81 20.00
C GLU A 208 -3.77 18.60 20.04
N PRO A 209 -4.98 18.72 20.62
CA PRO A 209 -5.89 17.60 20.77
C PRO A 209 -6.52 17.20 19.42
N ALA A 210 -7.08 16.00 19.36
CA ALA A 210 -8.09 15.65 18.36
C ALA A 210 -9.47 15.97 18.92
N CYS A 211 -10.28 16.70 18.16
CA CYS A 211 -11.62 17.12 18.58
C CYS A 211 -12.70 16.49 17.71
N ALA A 212 -13.78 16.07 18.35
CA ALA A 212 -15.01 15.63 17.69
C ALA A 212 -15.77 16.83 17.08
N ASP A 213 -16.79 16.52 16.27
CA ASP A 213 -17.86 17.48 15.96
C ASP A 213 -18.98 17.30 17.00
N GLY A 214 -19.08 18.25 17.93
CA GLY A 214 -19.77 18.07 19.19
C GLY A 214 -19.15 16.92 19.99
N ASP A 215 -19.80 15.76 19.96
CA ASP A 215 -19.34 14.54 20.63
C ASP A 215 -18.99 13.40 19.68
N VAL A 216 -19.27 13.54 18.39
CA VAL A 216 -19.07 12.48 17.39
C VAL A 216 -17.74 12.69 16.68
N MET A 217 -16.84 11.72 16.84
CA MET A 217 -15.53 11.73 16.22
C MET A 217 -15.47 10.74 15.06
N GLU A 218 -15.16 11.26 13.88
CA GLU A 218 -14.75 10.44 12.74
C GLU A 218 -13.32 9.93 12.94
N GLY A 219 -13.04 8.69 12.57
CA GLY A 219 -11.70 8.12 12.56
C GLY A 219 -11.62 6.85 11.74
N SER A 220 -10.42 6.27 11.66
CA SER A 220 -10.19 4.97 11.05
C SER A 220 -10.04 3.91 12.13
N VAL A 221 -10.56 2.72 11.85
CA VAL A 221 -10.43 1.54 12.69
C VAL A 221 -9.64 0.50 11.91
N THR A 222 -8.45 0.16 12.41
CA THR A 222 -7.57 -0.86 11.84
C THR A 222 -7.66 -2.14 12.68
N LEU A 223 -7.97 -3.26 12.04
CA LEU A 223 -8.01 -4.56 12.70
C LEU A 223 -6.61 -4.98 13.18
N TRP A 224 -6.49 -5.36 14.45
CA TRP A 224 -5.24 -5.90 14.98
C TRP A 224 -4.98 -7.30 14.42
N LEU A 225 -3.75 -7.56 13.99
CA LEU A 225 -3.36 -8.87 13.46
C LEU A 225 -3.37 -9.94 14.58
N PRO A 226 -3.66 -11.21 14.26
CA PRO A 226 -3.71 -12.28 15.26
C PRO A 226 -2.40 -12.45 16.02
N ASP A 227 -2.46 -12.77 17.32
CA ASP A 227 -1.27 -12.93 18.18
C ASP A 227 -0.34 -14.08 17.73
N VAL A 228 -0.87 -15.05 16.96
CA VAL A 228 -0.08 -16.14 16.34
C VAL A 228 0.85 -15.64 15.23
N TRP A 229 0.67 -14.40 14.76
CA TRP A 229 1.49 -13.74 13.74
C TRP A 229 2.26 -12.55 14.35
N PRO A 230 3.22 -12.79 15.27
CA PRO A 230 3.97 -11.72 15.91
C PRO A 230 4.82 -10.95 14.90
N LEU A 231 4.86 -9.63 15.06
CA LEU A 231 5.60 -8.75 14.16
C LEU A 231 7.06 -8.57 14.60
N GLN A 232 7.96 -8.55 13.63
CA GLN A 232 9.35 -8.16 13.75
C GLN A 232 9.55 -6.79 13.08
N LYS A 233 10.20 -5.87 13.79
CA LYS A 233 10.50 -4.54 13.27
C LYS A 233 11.91 -4.49 12.70
N HIS A 234 12.02 -3.95 11.49
CA HIS A 234 13.27 -3.81 10.74
C HIS A 234 13.54 -2.34 10.42
N ARG A 235 14.81 -1.92 10.44
CA ARG A 235 15.18 -0.60 9.95
C ARG A 235 15.15 -0.58 8.42
N HIS A 236 14.48 0.41 7.84
CA HIS A 236 14.40 0.54 6.40
C HIS A 236 15.76 1.02 5.83
N PRO A 237 16.36 0.36 4.81
CA PRO A 237 17.65 0.79 4.26
C PRO A 237 17.60 2.20 3.66
N TRP A 238 16.46 2.55 3.05
CA TRP A 238 16.18 3.91 2.55
C TRP A 238 15.49 4.82 3.60
N GLY A 239 15.66 4.54 4.89
CA GLY A 239 15.14 5.41 5.94
C GLY A 239 15.81 6.79 5.91
N ARG A 240 15.00 7.85 6.03
CA ARG A 240 15.50 9.24 6.18
C ARG A 240 16.21 9.44 7.51
N THR A 241 16.97 10.53 7.63
CA THR A 241 17.69 10.88 8.85
C THR A 241 16.83 11.61 9.89
N TYR A 242 15.76 12.28 9.44
CA TYR A 242 14.91 13.16 10.27
C TYR A 242 15.68 14.26 10.99
N ARG A 243 16.80 14.69 10.40
CA ARG A 243 17.67 15.74 10.95
C ARG A 243 17.93 16.76 9.85
N GLU A 244 17.59 18.01 10.15
CA GLU A 244 17.84 19.14 9.27
C GLU A 244 19.32 19.20 8.87
N GLY A 245 19.59 19.43 7.58
CA GLY A 245 20.94 19.51 7.03
C GLY A 245 21.72 18.19 6.97
N LYS A 246 21.15 17.05 7.34
CA LYS A 246 21.82 15.74 7.30
C LYS A 246 21.16 14.81 6.29
N LEU A 247 21.82 14.57 5.16
CA LEU A 247 21.39 13.60 4.16
C LEU A 247 21.69 12.16 4.61
N ALA A 248 20.79 11.22 4.31
CA ALA A 248 21.07 9.79 4.40
C ALA A 248 21.99 9.36 3.24
N ARG A 249 22.70 8.25 3.41
CA ARG A 249 23.66 7.78 2.39
C ARG A 249 23.00 7.56 1.03
N TRP A 250 21.80 6.99 1.02
CA TRP A 250 21.06 6.73 -0.21
C TRP A 250 20.65 8.00 -0.97
N GLU A 251 20.66 9.18 -0.34
CA GLU A 251 20.28 10.44 -0.97
C GLU A 251 21.38 11.01 -1.87
N TYR A 252 22.65 10.63 -1.65
CA TYR A 252 23.80 11.12 -2.44
C TYR A 252 24.64 10.02 -3.09
N ASP A 253 24.51 8.75 -2.66
CA ASP A 253 25.21 7.61 -3.26
C ASP A 253 24.29 6.90 -4.28
N GLU A 254 24.48 7.20 -5.57
CA GLU A 254 23.70 6.57 -6.66
C GLU A 254 23.88 5.05 -6.72
N SER A 255 24.99 4.53 -6.17
CA SER A 255 25.29 3.10 -6.12
C SER A 255 24.83 2.42 -4.82
N TYR A 256 24.09 3.13 -3.97
CA TYR A 256 23.71 2.66 -2.64
C TYR A 256 23.05 1.28 -2.64
N CYS A 257 22.19 0.97 -3.62
CA CYS A 257 21.54 -0.34 -3.68
C CYS A 257 22.53 -1.51 -3.88
N GLU A 258 23.71 -1.28 -4.48
CA GLU A 258 24.73 -2.33 -4.61
C GLU A 258 25.31 -2.76 -3.26
N ALA A 259 25.30 -1.86 -2.27
CA ALA A 259 25.61 -2.23 -0.90
C ALA A 259 24.44 -2.98 -0.25
N VAL A 260 23.20 -2.54 -0.49
CA VAL A 260 21.99 -3.19 0.06
C VAL A 260 21.85 -4.63 -0.41
N LYS A 261 22.05 -4.89 -1.71
CA LYS A 261 22.00 -6.24 -2.32
C LYS A 261 22.99 -7.24 -1.74
N LYS A 262 23.96 -6.80 -0.92
CA LYS A 262 24.97 -7.67 -0.29
C LYS A 262 24.73 -7.87 1.20
N MET A 263 23.69 -7.25 1.76
CA MET A 263 23.39 -7.31 3.19
C MET A 263 22.17 -8.21 3.43
N PRO A 264 22.27 -9.20 4.32
CA PRO A 264 21.09 -9.90 4.82
C PRO A 264 20.06 -8.96 5.45
N PRO A 265 18.75 -9.20 5.26
CA PRO A 265 18.12 -10.27 4.46
C PRO A 265 17.82 -9.87 2.99
N TYR A 266 18.51 -8.88 2.43
CA TYR A 266 18.23 -8.35 1.08
C TYR A 266 19.08 -9.00 -0.01
N ASP A 267 20.10 -9.77 0.38
CA ASP A 267 21.01 -10.51 -0.49
C ASP A 267 20.41 -11.78 -1.08
N ALA A 268 19.34 -12.31 -0.47
CA ALA A 268 18.59 -13.45 -0.97
C ALA A 268 17.09 -13.33 -0.64
N GLY A 269 16.27 -14.15 -1.33
CA GLY A 269 14.84 -14.25 -1.06
C GLY A 269 14.03 -13.01 -1.48
N PRO A 270 12.77 -12.90 -1.03
CA PRO A 270 11.82 -11.93 -1.57
C PRO A 270 11.95 -10.53 -0.97
N ARG A 271 12.78 -10.32 0.07
CA ARG A 271 12.71 -9.11 0.91
C ARG A 271 13.04 -7.83 0.14
N LEU A 272 14.04 -7.84 -0.75
CA LEU A 272 14.37 -6.66 -1.54
C LEU A 272 13.25 -6.32 -2.54
N LEU A 273 12.61 -7.32 -3.14
CA LEU A 273 11.44 -7.11 -3.99
C LEU A 273 10.25 -6.58 -3.19
N ASP A 274 10.07 -7.01 -1.94
CA ASP A 274 9.04 -6.47 -1.05
C ASP A 274 9.27 -4.99 -0.73
N VAL A 275 10.53 -4.59 -0.53
CA VAL A 275 10.91 -3.17 -0.36
C VAL A 275 10.57 -2.37 -1.62
N ILE A 276 10.82 -2.91 -2.81
CA ILE A 276 10.54 -2.20 -4.07
C ILE A 276 9.03 -2.08 -4.33
N ASP A 277 8.24 -3.15 -4.11
CA ASP A 277 6.78 -3.08 -4.17
C ASP A 277 6.21 -2.05 -3.18
N THR A 278 6.79 -2.01 -1.98
CA THR A 278 6.40 -1.06 -0.93
C THR A 278 6.77 0.37 -1.31
N ALA A 279 7.91 0.61 -1.94
CA ALA A 279 8.28 1.93 -2.45
C ALA A 279 7.34 2.40 -3.57
N ILE A 280 6.88 1.50 -4.43
CA ILE A 280 5.86 1.78 -5.44
C ILE A 280 4.54 2.18 -4.77
N PHE A 281 4.10 1.42 -3.77
CA PHE A 281 2.91 1.72 -2.97
C PHE A 281 3.02 3.08 -2.28
N ASP A 282 4.10 3.30 -1.55
CA ASP A 282 4.37 4.53 -0.81
C ASP A 282 4.43 5.74 -1.73
N TYR A 283 5.00 5.62 -2.93
CA TYR A 283 5.06 6.71 -3.89
C TYR A 283 3.66 7.10 -4.39
N LEU A 284 2.80 6.12 -4.68
CA LEU A 284 1.41 6.39 -5.09
C LEU A 284 0.67 7.20 -4.02
N ILE A 285 0.78 6.79 -2.76
CA ILE A 285 0.09 7.46 -1.64
C ILE A 285 0.85 8.71 -1.15
N GLY A 286 2.12 8.87 -1.52
CA GLY A 286 2.98 9.95 -1.03
C GLY A 286 3.43 9.77 0.42
N ASN A 287 3.70 8.54 0.85
CA ASN A 287 4.25 8.22 2.17
C ASN A 287 5.77 8.32 2.16
N ALA A 288 6.31 9.42 2.68
CA ALA A 288 7.75 9.60 2.80
C ALA A 288 8.29 9.22 4.19
N ASP A 289 7.47 8.60 5.05
CA ASP A 289 7.78 8.33 6.46
C ASP A 289 8.04 6.84 6.75
N ARG A 290 8.29 5.99 5.74
CA ARG A 290 8.63 4.56 5.95
C ARG A 290 10.08 4.36 6.39
N HIS A 291 10.37 4.70 7.64
CA HIS A 291 11.70 4.59 8.23
C HIS A 291 11.98 3.25 8.92
N HIS A 292 10.93 2.52 9.27
CA HIS A 292 10.97 1.10 9.60
C HIS A 292 9.92 0.37 8.77
N TYR A 293 10.04 -0.93 8.75
CA TYR A 293 8.98 -1.79 8.26
C TYR A 293 8.85 -3.02 9.14
N GLU A 294 7.69 -3.65 9.10
CA GLU A 294 7.38 -4.83 9.88
C GLU A 294 7.25 -6.06 8.98
N SER A 295 7.60 -7.22 9.51
CA SER A 295 7.35 -8.53 8.91
C SER A 295 6.85 -9.49 9.98
N PHE A 296 6.29 -10.65 9.61
CA PHE A 296 6.08 -11.71 10.60
C PHE A 296 7.43 -12.28 11.08
N GLN A 297 7.49 -12.73 12.33
CA GLN A 297 8.68 -13.41 12.91
C GLN A 297 8.79 -14.86 12.39
N ASP A 298 10.01 -15.40 12.44
CA ASP A 298 10.32 -16.84 12.38
C ASP A 298 9.77 -17.64 11.18
N ASP A 299 9.90 -17.12 9.97
CA ASP A 299 9.46 -17.85 8.76
C ASP A 299 10.60 -18.20 7.77
N GLY A 300 11.83 -18.23 8.27
CA GLY A 300 13.00 -18.55 7.44
C GLY A 300 13.34 -17.48 6.39
N GLY A 301 12.85 -16.24 6.57
CA GLY A 301 13.12 -15.12 5.68
C GLY A 301 12.13 -15.01 4.51
N ALA A 302 11.08 -15.82 4.51
CA ALA A 302 10.01 -15.73 3.52
C ALA A 302 9.07 -14.54 3.79
N SER A 303 9.08 -13.94 4.99
CA SER A 303 7.95 -13.14 5.45
C SER A 303 7.84 -11.86 4.67
N MET A 304 6.63 -11.56 4.22
CA MET A 304 6.40 -10.32 3.52
C MET A 304 6.56 -9.10 4.43
N LEU A 305 6.90 -7.98 3.81
CA LEU A 305 6.76 -6.66 4.41
C LEU A 305 5.26 -6.36 4.58
N ILE A 306 4.83 -6.11 5.82
CA ILE A 306 3.44 -5.72 6.15
C ILE A 306 3.29 -4.21 5.97
N LEU A 307 2.28 -3.79 5.22
CA LEU A 307 2.01 -2.37 4.95
C LEU A 307 1.28 -1.72 6.12
N LEU A 308 2.01 -1.50 7.22
CA LEU A 308 1.56 -0.75 8.40
C LEU A 308 1.94 0.73 8.32
N ASP A 309 1.27 1.52 9.18
CA ASP A 309 1.50 2.95 9.40
C ASP A 309 1.46 3.80 8.11
N ASN A 310 0.34 3.73 7.40
CA ASN A 310 0.15 4.48 6.14
C ASN A 310 -0.55 5.83 6.34
N ALA A 311 -0.78 6.26 7.59
CA ALA A 311 -1.47 7.51 7.90
C ALA A 311 -0.72 8.78 7.51
N LYS A 312 0.61 8.73 7.36
CA LYS A 312 1.44 9.84 6.87
C LYS A 312 1.46 9.95 5.33
N SER A 313 0.32 9.63 4.72
CA SER A 313 0.13 9.61 3.27
C SER A 313 -0.97 10.57 2.85
N PHE A 314 -1.13 10.75 1.55
CA PHE A 314 -2.05 11.70 0.93
C PHE A 314 -1.83 13.13 1.45
N GLY A 315 -0.54 13.45 1.65
CA GLY A 315 0.09 14.73 1.97
C GLY A 315 -0.50 15.93 1.26
N ASN A 316 -0.19 15.91 -0.01
CA ASN A 316 -0.26 17.02 -0.90
C ASN A 316 -0.56 16.42 -2.28
N PRO A 317 -1.70 16.74 -2.91
CA PRO A 317 -2.05 16.19 -4.22
C PRO A 317 -1.25 16.82 -5.36
N ALA A 318 -0.55 17.94 -5.12
CA ALA A 318 0.22 18.67 -6.13
C ALA A 318 1.72 18.31 -6.13
N LEU A 319 2.21 17.61 -5.11
CA LEU A 319 3.61 17.21 -4.98
C LEU A 319 3.78 15.69 -5.15
N ASP A 320 4.73 15.29 -5.99
CA ASP A 320 5.12 13.89 -6.18
C ASP A 320 6.57 13.71 -5.69
N GLU A 321 6.73 13.14 -4.49
CA GLU A 321 8.02 12.99 -3.83
C GLU A 321 8.85 11.86 -4.46
N ARG A 322 9.61 12.18 -5.51
CA ARG A 322 10.40 11.23 -6.29
C ARG A 322 11.38 10.41 -5.44
N SER A 323 11.89 10.96 -4.34
CA SER A 323 12.84 10.23 -3.48
C SER A 323 12.25 8.98 -2.82
N ILE A 324 10.92 8.84 -2.74
CA ILE A 324 10.27 7.60 -2.29
C ILE A 324 10.59 6.43 -3.23
N LEU A 325 10.73 6.69 -4.54
CA LEU A 325 11.10 5.66 -5.54
C LEU A 325 12.59 5.31 -5.54
N ALA A 326 13.40 5.80 -4.58
CA ALA A 326 14.82 5.48 -4.51
C ALA A 326 15.15 3.98 -4.56
N PRO A 327 14.43 3.09 -3.83
CA PRO A 327 14.66 1.65 -3.97
C PRO A 327 14.46 1.17 -5.41
N LEU A 328 13.42 1.64 -6.11
CA LEU A 328 13.13 1.23 -7.48
C LEU A 328 14.24 1.70 -8.45
N TYR A 329 14.53 3.00 -8.50
CA TYR A 329 15.47 3.50 -9.52
C TYR A 329 16.93 3.15 -9.19
N GLN A 330 17.34 3.08 -7.92
CA GLN A 330 18.72 2.73 -7.57
C GLN A 330 19.02 1.24 -7.78
N CYS A 331 18.10 0.35 -7.37
CA CYS A 331 18.33 -1.09 -7.53
C CYS A 331 18.26 -1.55 -8.98
N CYS A 332 17.62 -0.75 -9.83
CA CYS A 332 17.47 -1.05 -11.22
C CYS A 332 18.56 -0.45 -12.13
N ILE A 333 18.97 0.81 -11.89
CA ILE A 333 19.90 1.54 -12.77
C ILE A 333 21.38 1.26 -12.43
N SER A 334 21.65 0.66 -11.27
CA SER A 334 22.99 0.29 -10.83
C SER A 334 23.73 -0.54 -11.90
N LYS A 335 24.82 0.03 -12.44
CA LYS A 335 25.64 -0.59 -13.48
C LYS A 335 26.20 -1.92 -12.96
N VAL A 336 25.88 -3.01 -13.64
CA VAL A 336 26.66 -4.25 -13.54
C VAL A 336 28.07 -3.89 -13.98
N SER A 337 29.00 -3.78 -13.03
CA SER A 337 30.41 -3.61 -13.36
C SER A 337 30.88 -4.90 -14.01
N LYS A 338 30.90 -4.94 -15.34
CA LYS A 338 31.59 -5.96 -16.11
C LYS A 338 33.08 -5.83 -15.80
N ARG A 339 33.58 -6.52 -14.77
CA ARG A 339 35.01 -6.73 -14.63
C ARG A 339 35.39 -7.80 -15.66
N TYR A 340 36.14 -7.39 -16.69
CA TYR A 340 36.67 -8.29 -17.71
C TYR A 340 37.54 -9.36 -17.04
N GLY A 341 37.23 -10.65 -17.25
CA GLY A 341 38.16 -11.76 -16.97
C GLY A 341 37.85 -12.63 -15.74
N GLU A 342 36.77 -12.41 -15.00
CA GLU A 342 36.35 -13.34 -13.94
C GLU A 342 35.04 -14.05 -14.33
N GLU A 343 35.07 -15.39 -14.33
CA GLU A 343 33.88 -16.24 -14.42
C GLU A 343 33.08 -16.08 -13.13
N PHE A 344 32.19 -15.09 -13.10
CA PHE A 344 31.40 -14.75 -11.93
C PHE A 344 29.93 -15.05 -12.16
N SER A 345 29.42 -16.06 -11.44
CA SER A 345 28.01 -16.26 -11.20
C SER A 345 27.49 -15.07 -10.38
N ILE A 346 26.95 -14.05 -11.04
CA ILE A 346 26.15 -12.99 -10.41
C ILE A 346 24.70 -13.25 -10.81
N THR A 347 24.10 -14.23 -10.16
CA THR A 347 22.67 -14.50 -10.29
C THR A 347 21.97 -14.00 -9.04
N VAL A 348 21.79 -12.67 -8.92
CA VAL A 348 20.58 -12.08 -8.32
C VAL A 348 20.44 -10.61 -8.75
N LEU A 349 19.71 -10.33 -9.84
CA LEU A 349 19.35 -8.97 -10.26
C LEU A 349 17.94 -8.62 -9.78
N HIS A 350 17.69 -8.53 -8.47
CA HIS A 350 16.38 -8.14 -7.93
C HIS A 350 15.98 -6.73 -8.38
N ARG A 351 14.88 -6.60 -9.13
CA ARG A 351 14.38 -5.32 -9.65
C ARG A 351 12.86 -5.18 -9.45
N VAL A 352 12.00 -5.60 -10.38
CA VAL A 352 10.54 -5.44 -10.23
C VAL A 352 9.83 -6.78 -10.47
N ARG A 353 8.82 -7.12 -9.66
CA ARG A 353 8.01 -8.31 -9.90
C ARG A 353 7.18 -8.17 -11.17
N VAL A 354 7.14 -9.23 -11.99
CA VAL A 354 6.29 -9.28 -13.20
C VAL A 354 4.83 -9.03 -12.85
N SER A 355 4.34 -9.63 -11.76
CA SER A 355 2.97 -9.43 -11.28
C SER A 355 2.65 -7.97 -10.96
N THR A 356 3.58 -7.27 -10.27
CA THR A 356 3.47 -5.83 -9.99
C THR A 356 3.46 -5.02 -11.29
N TRP A 357 4.40 -5.28 -12.20
CA TRP A 357 4.48 -4.57 -13.48
C TRP A 357 3.21 -4.73 -14.32
N ASN A 358 2.69 -5.96 -14.43
CA ASN A 358 1.50 -6.26 -15.21
C ASN A 358 0.26 -5.59 -14.59
N ARG A 359 0.12 -5.66 -13.25
CA ARG A 359 -0.95 -4.95 -12.53
C ARG A 359 -0.92 -3.45 -12.79
N LEU A 360 0.24 -2.80 -12.66
CA LEU A 360 0.38 -1.35 -12.87
C LEU A 360 0.01 -0.94 -14.29
N ASN A 361 0.36 -1.74 -15.31
CA ASN A 361 0.00 -1.45 -16.70
C ASN A 361 -1.51 -1.55 -16.96
N LEU A 362 -2.22 -2.43 -16.25
CA LEU A 362 -3.67 -2.55 -16.35
C LEU A 362 -4.42 -1.40 -15.64
N LEU A 363 -3.77 -0.72 -14.70
CA LEU A 363 -4.32 0.41 -13.94
C LEU A 363 -4.12 1.78 -14.60
N LYS A 364 -3.45 1.85 -15.75
CA LYS A 364 -3.14 3.11 -16.45
C LYS A 364 -4.40 3.78 -17.02
N GLY A 365 -4.30 5.07 -17.35
CA GLY A 365 -5.33 5.77 -18.11
C GLY A 365 -6.61 6.09 -17.32
N GLY A 366 -6.50 6.38 -16.02
CA GLY A 366 -7.63 6.72 -15.16
C GLY A 366 -8.32 5.51 -14.51
N VAL A 367 -7.84 4.30 -14.78
CA VAL A 367 -8.40 3.08 -14.17
C VAL A 367 -8.07 3.01 -12.68
N LEU A 368 -6.87 3.45 -12.24
CA LEU A 368 -6.50 3.47 -10.84
C LEU A 368 -7.40 4.37 -9.99
N SER A 369 -7.62 5.62 -10.41
CA SER A 369 -8.52 6.54 -9.71
C SER A 369 -9.97 6.04 -9.67
N SER A 370 -10.46 5.49 -10.78
CA SER A 370 -11.80 4.90 -10.87
C SER A 370 -11.95 3.70 -9.93
N ALA A 371 -10.97 2.81 -9.89
CA ALA A 371 -10.93 1.66 -8.99
C ALA A 371 -10.89 2.11 -7.53
N MET A 372 -10.11 3.14 -7.19
CA MET A 372 -10.07 3.71 -5.83
C MET A 372 -11.42 4.29 -5.40
N LEU A 373 -12.09 5.03 -6.29
CA LEU A 373 -13.41 5.57 -6.03
C LEU A 373 -14.43 4.45 -5.79
N GLN A 374 -14.43 3.42 -6.64
CA GLN A 374 -15.30 2.25 -6.50
C GLN A 374 -15.02 1.47 -5.20
N ALA A 375 -13.75 1.22 -4.89
CA ALA A 375 -13.34 0.43 -3.73
C ALA A 375 -13.71 1.10 -2.41
N THR A 376 -13.71 2.43 -2.35
CA THR A 376 -14.00 3.20 -1.13
C THR A 376 -15.47 3.65 -1.02
N ALA A 377 -16.29 3.48 -2.08
CA ALA A 377 -17.67 3.95 -2.12
C ALA A 377 -18.60 3.37 -1.03
N HIS A 378 -18.27 2.20 -0.50
CA HIS A 378 -19.05 1.54 0.56
C HIS A 378 -18.62 1.99 1.97
N ASP A 379 -17.44 2.60 2.13
CA ASP A 379 -16.88 2.95 3.43
C ASP A 379 -17.73 4.05 4.10
N PRO A 380 -18.01 3.97 5.41
CA PRO A 380 -18.80 4.98 6.12
C PRO A 380 -18.21 6.39 6.05
N ALA A 381 -16.88 6.52 5.92
CA ALA A 381 -16.17 7.79 5.83
C ALA A 381 -16.05 8.31 4.37
N PHE A 382 -16.80 7.74 3.42
CA PHE A 382 -16.89 8.24 2.06
C PHE A 382 -17.45 9.68 2.02
N PRO A 383 -16.84 10.62 1.26
CA PRO A 383 -15.66 10.45 0.42
C PRO A 383 -14.36 10.32 1.23
N VAL A 384 -13.55 9.29 0.92
CA VAL A 384 -12.28 9.00 1.61
C VAL A 384 -11.15 9.89 1.11
N LEU A 385 -11.09 10.16 -0.20
CA LEU A 385 -10.11 11.02 -0.85
C LEU A 385 -10.82 12.12 -1.66
N THR A 386 -10.13 13.22 -1.93
CA THR A 386 -10.59 14.27 -2.85
C THR A 386 -10.25 13.91 -4.30
N GLU A 387 -10.95 14.52 -5.25
CA GLU A 387 -10.66 14.38 -6.70
C GLU A 387 -9.21 14.73 -7.07
N LEU A 388 -8.61 15.69 -6.34
CA LEU A 388 -7.21 16.07 -6.54
C LEU A 388 -6.26 14.92 -6.18
N HIS A 389 -6.52 14.17 -5.11
CA HIS A 389 -5.74 13.00 -4.75
C HIS A 389 -5.97 11.82 -5.70
N LEU A 390 -7.20 11.63 -6.17
CA LEU A 390 -7.51 10.61 -7.18
C LEU A 390 -6.73 10.89 -8.49
N SER A 391 -6.74 12.14 -8.96
CA SER A 391 -5.97 12.57 -10.13
C SER A 391 -4.45 12.43 -9.91
N ALA A 392 -3.97 12.71 -8.69
CA ALA A 392 -2.56 12.54 -8.33
C ALA A 392 -2.10 11.08 -8.40
N LEU A 393 -2.96 10.11 -8.03
CA LEU A 393 -2.64 8.68 -8.13
C LEU A 393 -2.34 8.27 -9.59
N ASP A 394 -3.17 8.70 -10.54
CA ASP A 394 -2.95 8.40 -11.97
C ASP A 394 -1.65 9.04 -12.49
N ARG A 395 -1.39 10.29 -12.09
CA ARG A 395 -0.14 10.99 -12.44
C ARG A 395 1.09 10.27 -11.87
N ARG A 396 1.04 9.85 -10.61
CA ARG A 396 2.12 9.09 -9.95
C ARG A 396 2.30 7.72 -10.57
N LEU A 397 1.23 7.03 -10.92
CA LEU A 397 1.30 5.76 -11.66
C LEU A 397 2.08 5.92 -12.96
N ASN A 398 1.83 6.98 -13.74
CA ASN A 398 2.61 7.27 -14.94
C ASN A 398 4.10 7.50 -14.65
N GLY A 399 4.42 8.16 -13.53
CA GLY A 399 5.80 8.32 -13.05
C GLY A 399 6.50 6.99 -12.74
N ILE A 400 5.80 6.07 -12.08
CA ILE A 400 6.29 4.70 -11.82
C ILE A 400 6.53 3.96 -13.14
N LEU A 401 5.53 3.94 -14.03
CA LEU A 401 5.63 3.25 -15.32
C LEU A 401 6.78 3.80 -16.16
N SER A 402 7.00 5.12 -16.16
CA SER A 402 8.14 5.76 -16.83
C SER A 402 9.47 5.28 -16.24
N THR A 403 9.59 5.25 -14.91
CA THR A 403 10.80 4.79 -14.22
C THR A 403 11.12 3.34 -14.55
N VAL A 404 10.12 2.45 -14.55
CA VAL A 404 10.32 1.03 -14.92
C VAL A 404 10.62 0.85 -16.42
N ARG A 405 10.05 1.67 -17.32
CA ARG A 405 10.41 1.63 -18.75
C ARG A 405 11.86 2.04 -18.97
N GLN A 406 12.30 3.14 -18.36
CA GLN A 406 13.70 3.58 -18.43
C GLN A 406 14.66 2.47 -17.96
N CYS A 407 14.26 1.77 -16.91
CA CYS A 407 14.92 0.58 -16.40
C CYS A 407 15.04 -0.54 -17.43
N ILE A 408 13.93 -0.92 -18.06
CA ILE A 408 13.88 -1.94 -19.12
C ILE A 408 14.75 -1.52 -20.31
N GLU A 409 14.69 -0.26 -20.74
CA GLU A 409 15.49 0.27 -21.85
C GLU A 409 16.99 0.25 -21.55
N THR A 410 17.38 0.53 -20.30
CA THR A 410 18.79 0.60 -19.91
C THR A 410 19.40 -0.78 -19.71
N GLN A 411 18.62 -1.76 -19.27
CA GLN A 411 19.16 -3.03 -18.76
C GLN A 411 18.60 -4.29 -19.43
N GLY A 412 17.55 -4.17 -20.25
CA GLY A 412 16.79 -5.29 -20.81
C GLY A 412 15.66 -5.78 -19.90
N THR A 413 14.64 -6.36 -20.52
CA THR A 413 13.42 -6.87 -19.85
C THR A 413 13.74 -7.98 -18.85
N ASP A 414 14.47 -9.01 -19.27
CA ASP A 414 14.79 -10.19 -18.45
C ASP A 414 15.60 -9.85 -17.20
N ASN A 415 16.38 -8.76 -17.25
CA ASN A 415 17.14 -8.29 -16.11
C ASN A 415 16.30 -7.41 -15.18
N THR A 416 15.16 -6.90 -15.65
CA THR A 416 14.31 -5.91 -14.97
C THR A 416 13.07 -6.49 -14.32
N LEU A 417 12.44 -7.44 -15.01
CA LEU A 417 11.22 -8.08 -14.55
C LEU A 417 11.56 -9.48 -14.06
N ILE A 418 11.21 -9.76 -12.81
CA ILE A 418 11.43 -11.07 -12.19
C ILE A 418 10.10 -11.77 -11.98
N GLU A 419 10.04 -13.00 -12.48
CA GLU A 419 9.00 -13.96 -12.12
C GLU A 419 9.34 -14.58 -10.76
N ASP A 420 8.86 -13.95 -9.70
CA ASP A 420 8.98 -14.48 -8.34
C ASP A 420 7.98 -15.63 -8.17
N ARG A 421 8.36 -16.83 -8.62
CA ARG A 421 7.61 -18.07 -8.34
C ARG A 421 7.81 -18.44 -6.88
N LEU A 422 7.20 -17.67 -5.99
CA LEU A 422 6.94 -18.13 -4.63
C LEU A 422 5.98 -19.32 -4.76
N ASN A 423 6.53 -20.53 -4.79
CA ASN A 423 5.77 -21.72 -4.50
C ASN A 423 5.36 -21.61 -3.03
N LEU A 424 4.24 -20.95 -2.78
CA LEU A 424 3.60 -21.00 -1.48
C LEU A 424 3.20 -22.46 -1.28
N PRO A 425 3.71 -23.15 -0.26
CA PRO A 425 3.01 -24.34 0.21
C PRO A 425 1.64 -23.82 0.66
N HIS A 426 0.60 -24.11 -0.12
CA HIS A 426 -0.75 -24.00 0.40
C HIS A 426 -0.83 -24.88 1.66
N PRO A 427 -1.43 -24.40 2.76
CA PRO A 427 -1.75 -25.27 3.88
C PRO A 427 -2.64 -26.45 3.45
#